data_AF-A0A7S2KFL1-F1
#
_entry.id   AF-A0A7S2KFL1-F1
#
_cell.length_a   1.000
_cell.length_b   1.000
_cell.length_c   1.000
_cell.angle_alpha   90.00
_cell.angle_beta   90.00
_cell.angle_gamma   90.00
#
_symmetry.space_group_name_H-M   'P 1'
#
loop_
_entity.id
_entity.type
_entity.pdbx_description
1 polymer ?
#
loop_
_entity_poly.entity_id
_entity_poly.type
_entity_poly.pdbx_seq_one_letter_code
_entity_poly.pdbx_strand_id
1 'polypeptide(L)'
;MPSKSKKKDAQAASKKAEQKRKTKLVEDKTFGLKNKNKSKKVQDYVKSTTASVMGGGDRKKRVEEERKKQEKIARKAMKKAAEDERNALFNDALMATQKKTTTKLKGTSEAIGRDAASEANEKKGTSRAMKMMFQMDAKEMEDRLKEDPNYVRTLEDEVEAQRQKMFDDFKKSGKKGTPVTEETLKIWQDKKRKRRLE
;
A
#
# COMPACT_ATOMS: atom_id res chain seq x y z
N MET A 1 30.52 -27.79 -39.49
CA MET A 1 30.07 -26.54 -38.83
C MET A 1 29.17 -26.87 -37.65
N PRO A 2 29.41 -26.34 -36.43
CA PRO A 2 28.58 -26.66 -35.27
C PRO A 2 27.16 -26.09 -35.42
N SER A 3 26.15 -26.92 -35.15
CA SER A 3 24.72 -26.61 -35.32
C SER A 3 24.26 -25.44 -34.43
N LYS A 4 23.27 -24.67 -34.91
CA LYS A 4 22.70 -23.50 -34.20
C LYS A 4 22.16 -23.81 -32.80
N SER A 5 21.79 -25.06 -32.50
CA SER A 5 21.36 -25.52 -31.17
C SER A 5 22.52 -25.59 -30.18
N LYS A 6 23.64 -26.24 -30.53
CA LYS A 6 24.84 -26.33 -29.68
C LYS A 6 25.43 -24.97 -29.31
N LYS A 7 25.29 -23.94 -30.18
CA LYS A 7 25.70 -22.56 -29.87
C LYS A 7 24.82 -21.87 -28.81
N LYS A 8 23.51 -22.17 -28.76
CA LYS A 8 22.61 -21.59 -27.74
C LYS A 8 22.85 -22.19 -26.36
N ASP A 9 23.11 -23.49 -26.27
CA ASP A 9 23.36 -24.17 -24.99
C ASP A 9 24.70 -23.73 -24.38
N ALA A 10 25.73 -23.54 -25.21
CA ALA A 10 27.01 -22.97 -24.78
C ALA A 10 26.88 -21.52 -24.27
N GLN A 11 26.06 -20.69 -24.91
CA GLN A 11 25.78 -19.32 -24.43
C GLN A 11 24.97 -19.30 -23.13
N ALA A 12 24.05 -20.24 -22.92
CA ALA A 12 23.29 -20.36 -21.68
C ALA A 12 24.18 -20.77 -20.49
N ALA A 13 25.10 -21.71 -20.70
CA ALA A 13 26.06 -22.13 -19.69
C ALA A 13 27.01 -20.99 -19.27
N SER A 14 27.48 -20.19 -20.23
CA SER A 14 28.31 -19.00 -19.99
C SER A 14 27.58 -17.92 -19.17
N LYS A 15 26.32 -17.61 -19.50
CA LYS A 15 25.51 -16.63 -18.74
C LYS A 15 25.28 -17.05 -17.28
N LYS A 16 25.06 -18.34 -17.02
CA LYS A 16 24.90 -18.86 -15.65
C LYS A 16 26.19 -18.75 -14.84
N ALA A 17 27.34 -18.96 -15.48
CA ALA A 17 28.65 -18.79 -14.83
C ALA A 17 28.92 -17.31 -14.49
N GLU A 18 28.60 -16.39 -15.39
CA GLU A 18 28.71 -14.94 -15.14
C GLU A 18 27.80 -14.46 -14.01
N GLN A 19 26.56 -14.94 -13.95
CA GLN A 19 25.64 -14.64 -12.85
C GLN A 19 26.20 -15.11 -11.50
N LYS A 20 26.75 -16.33 -11.42
CA LYS A 20 27.39 -16.84 -10.20
C LYS A 20 28.60 -16.01 -9.77
N ARG A 21 29.40 -15.49 -10.71
CA ARG A 21 30.51 -14.58 -10.40
C ARG A 21 30.00 -13.26 -9.82
N LYS A 22 28.93 -12.71 -10.41
CA LYS A 22 28.29 -11.48 -9.93
C LYS A 22 27.65 -11.65 -8.55
N THR A 23 26.99 -12.78 -8.27
CA THR A 23 26.41 -13.05 -6.93
C THR A 23 27.50 -13.14 -5.87
N LYS A 24 28.61 -13.85 -6.15
CA LYS A 24 29.76 -13.90 -5.24
C LYS A 24 30.34 -12.52 -4.97
N LEU A 25 30.46 -11.67 -5.99
CA LEU A 25 30.95 -10.30 -5.83
C LEU A 25 30.01 -9.45 -4.95
N VAL A 26 28.70 -9.65 -5.07
CA VAL A 26 27.72 -8.98 -4.21
C VAL A 26 27.85 -9.50 -2.78
N GLU A 27 27.95 -10.82 -2.58
CA GLU A 27 28.12 -11.44 -1.27
C GLU A 27 29.36 -10.90 -0.57
N ASP A 28 30.48 -10.82 -1.27
CA ASP A 28 31.76 -10.31 -0.76
C ASP A 28 31.69 -8.83 -0.39
N LYS A 29 31.19 -7.97 -1.29
CA LYS A 29 31.05 -6.52 -1.03
C LYS A 29 30.01 -6.17 0.04
N THR A 30 29.09 -7.09 0.31
CA THR A 30 28.05 -6.91 1.33
C THR A 30 28.25 -7.82 2.53
N PHE A 31 29.42 -8.47 2.62
CA PHE A 31 29.84 -9.27 3.76
C PHE A 31 30.20 -8.36 4.93
N GLY A 32 30.00 -8.83 6.17
CA GLY A 32 30.33 -8.05 7.37
C GLY A 32 29.42 -6.85 7.68
N LEU A 33 28.47 -6.50 6.81
CA LEU A 33 27.48 -5.47 7.13
C LEU A 33 26.52 -5.98 8.21
N LYS A 34 26.74 -5.52 9.44
CA LYS A 34 25.84 -5.76 10.57
C LYS A 34 24.45 -5.20 10.24
N ASN A 35 23.39 -5.84 10.74
CA ASN A 35 22.00 -5.38 10.60
C ASN A 35 21.46 -5.31 9.15
N LYS A 36 21.94 -6.18 8.24
CA LYS A 36 21.49 -6.26 6.85
C LYS A 36 19.98 -6.30 6.65
N ASN A 37 19.28 -6.98 7.57
CA ASN A 37 17.82 -7.14 7.55
C ASN A 37 17.10 -6.17 8.49
N LYS A 38 17.81 -5.38 9.30
CA LYS A 38 17.24 -4.52 10.34
C LYS A 38 17.34 -3.02 10.04
N SER A 39 18.42 -2.57 9.39
CA SER A 39 18.62 -1.15 9.09
C SER A 39 18.26 -0.81 7.65
N LYS A 40 17.38 0.18 7.46
CA LYS A 40 16.99 0.67 6.13
C LYS A 40 18.19 1.20 5.34
N LYS A 41 19.10 1.92 5.99
CA LYS A 41 20.32 2.46 5.36
C LYS A 41 21.22 1.33 4.84
N VAL A 42 21.38 0.27 5.62
CA VAL A 42 22.17 -0.91 5.23
C VAL A 42 21.47 -1.66 4.08
N GLN A 43 20.15 -1.84 4.15
CA GLN A 43 19.38 -2.44 3.06
C GLN A 43 19.51 -1.66 1.74
N ASP A 44 19.49 -0.32 1.80
CA ASP A 44 19.61 0.52 0.62
C ASP A 44 21.02 0.45 0.01
N TYR A 45 22.06 0.40 0.84
CA TYR A 45 23.43 0.15 0.39
C TYR A 45 23.60 -1.23 -0.28
N VAL A 46 22.99 -2.27 0.30
CA VAL A 46 23.01 -3.61 -0.30
C VAL A 46 22.31 -3.58 -1.65
N LYS A 47 21.15 -2.91 -1.76
CA LYS A 47 20.39 -2.78 -3.02
C LYS A 47 21.16 -1.99 -4.09
N SER A 48 21.85 -0.92 -3.72
CA SER A 48 22.66 -0.16 -4.68
C SER A 48 23.86 -0.98 -5.16
N THR A 49 24.52 -1.71 -4.24
CA THR A 49 25.64 -2.59 -4.57
C THR A 49 25.21 -3.75 -5.46
N THR A 50 24.07 -4.39 -5.16
CA THR A 50 23.51 -5.45 -6.01
C THR A 50 23.15 -4.91 -7.40
N ALA A 51 22.52 -3.74 -7.48
CA ALA A 51 22.16 -3.11 -8.74
C ALA A 51 23.39 -2.73 -9.58
N SER A 52 24.46 -2.22 -8.96
CA SER A 52 25.70 -1.89 -9.69
C SER A 52 26.40 -3.13 -10.25
N VAL A 53 26.41 -4.24 -9.51
CA VAL A 53 27.07 -5.49 -9.93
C VAL A 53 26.22 -6.29 -10.92
N MET A 54 24.90 -6.35 -10.72
CA MET A 54 23.99 -7.13 -11.55
C MET A 54 23.49 -6.33 -12.77
N GLY A 55 23.26 -5.03 -12.61
CA GLY A 55 22.60 -4.15 -13.56
C GLY A 55 23.53 -3.43 -14.55
N GLY A 56 24.85 -3.64 -14.48
CA GLY A 56 25.84 -3.01 -15.36
C GLY A 56 25.76 -3.36 -16.86
N GLY A 57 24.67 -3.98 -17.35
CA GLY A 57 24.56 -4.45 -18.74
C GLY A 57 23.34 -3.98 -19.54
N ASP A 58 22.20 -3.66 -18.89
CA ASP A 58 20.95 -3.45 -19.63
C ASP A 58 20.56 -1.96 -19.70
N ARG A 59 21.21 -1.20 -20.60
CA ARG A 59 20.87 0.22 -20.89
C ARG A 59 19.37 0.44 -21.09
N LYS A 60 18.68 -0.53 -21.72
CA LYS A 60 17.22 -0.51 -21.93
C LYS A 60 16.41 -0.52 -20.62
N LYS A 61 16.82 -1.30 -19.61
CA LYS A 61 16.13 -1.34 -18.32
C LYS A 61 16.31 -0.04 -17.54
N ARG A 62 17.50 0.56 -17.60
CA ARG A 62 17.76 1.86 -16.97
C ARG A 62 16.88 2.96 -17.58
N VAL A 63 16.80 3.03 -18.91
CA VAL A 63 15.94 4.00 -19.62
C VAL A 63 14.46 3.78 -19.27
N GLU A 64 14.01 2.52 -19.18
CA GLU A 64 12.62 2.22 -18.81
C GLU A 64 12.30 2.61 -17.35
N GLU A 65 13.24 2.39 -16.42
CA GLU A 65 13.10 2.82 -15.03
C GLU A 65 13.11 4.34 -14.88
N GLU A 66 13.96 5.05 -15.62
CA GLU A 66 13.98 6.51 -15.67
C GLU A 66 12.66 7.06 -16.24
N ARG A 67 12.13 6.44 -17.30
CA ARG A 67 10.82 6.80 -17.85
C ARG A 67 9.69 6.58 -16.84
N LYS A 68 9.67 5.44 -16.14
CA LYS A 68 8.68 5.16 -15.08
C LYS A 68 8.78 6.14 -13.91
N LYS A 69 9.99 6.61 -13.57
CA LYS A 69 10.17 7.66 -12.54
C LYS A 69 9.63 9.00 -13.03
N GLN A 70 9.92 9.39 -14.26
CA GLN A 70 9.40 10.62 -14.86
C GLN A 70 7.87 10.60 -14.97
N GLU A 71 7.27 9.49 -15.42
CA GLU A 71 5.81 9.30 -15.47
C GLU A 71 5.16 9.44 -14.07
N LYS A 72 5.79 8.90 -13.02
CA LYS A 72 5.30 9.05 -11.64
C LYS A 72 5.37 10.49 -11.15
N ILE A 73 6.44 11.21 -11.48
CA ILE A 73 6.61 12.62 -11.12
C ILE A 73 5.56 13.46 -11.87
N ALA A 74 5.41 13.25 -13.18
CA ALA A 74 4.41 13.93 -14.00
C ALA A 74 2.98 13.65 -13.50
N ARG A 75 2.66 12.40 -13.14
CA ARG A 75 1.35 12.04 -12.58
C ARG A 75 1.08 12.72 -11.23
N LYS A 76 2.09 12.85 -10.38
CA LYS A 76 1.97 13.58 -9.11
C LYS A 76 1.77 15.08 -9.36
N ALA A 77 2.50 15.67 -10.31
CA ALA A 77 2.35 17.07 -10.68
C ALA A 77 0.94 17.36 -11.25
N MET A 78 0.44 16.52 -12.15
CA MET A 78 -0.93 16.63 -12.71
C MET A 78 -2.00 16.51 -11.62
N LYS A 79 -1.84 15.55 -10.68
CA LYS A 79 -2.76 15.42 -9.56
C LYS A 79 -2.77 16.65 -8.66
N LYS A 80 -1.58 17.20 -8.37
CA LYS A 80 -1.46 18.42 -7.56
C LYS A 80 -2.12 19.61 -8.25
N ALA A 81 -1.87 19.80 -9.55
CA ALA A 81 -2.50 20.85 -10.34
C ALA A 81 -4.03 20.74 -10.34
N ALA A 82 -4.58 19.53 -10.54
CA ALA A 82 -6.02 19.29 -10.48
C ALA A 82 -6.62 19.56 -9.09
N GLU A 83 -5.87 19.25 -8.02
CA GLU A 83 -6.30 19.56 -6.66
C GLU A 83 -6.28 21.07 -6.39
N ASP A 84 -5.27 21.78 -6.87
CA ASP A 84 -5.15 23.23 -6.77
C ASP A 84 -6.28 23.93 -7.54
N GLU A 85 -6.60 23.49 -8.76
CA GLU A 85 -7.74 23.97 -9.56
C GLU A 85 -9.08 23.71 -8.86
N ARG A 86 -9.28 22.50 -8.31
CA ARG A 86 -10.47 22.16 -7.54
C ARG A 86 -10.61 23.09 -6.33
N ASN A 87 -9.53 23.29 -5.58
CA ASN A 87 -9.55 24.13 -4.39
C ASN A 87 -9.82 25.60 -4.75
N ALA A 88 -9.30 26.11 -5.86
CA ALA A 88 -9.62 27.46 -6.35
C ALA A 88 -11.11 27.61 -6.68
N LEU A 89 -11.69 26.66 -7.42
CA LEU A 89 -13.12 26.68 -7.79
C LEU A 89 -14.04 26.56 -6.57
N PHE A 90 -13.73 25.68 -5.62
CA PHE A 90 -14.57 25.47 -4.44
C PHE A 90 -14.44 26.57 -3.39
N ASN A 91 -13.26 27.16 -3.22
CA ASN A 91 -13.09 28.29 -2.30
C ASN A 91 -13.80 29.55 -2.79
N ASP A 92 -13.81 29.81 -4.10
CA ASP A 92 -14.54 30.94 -4.67
C ASP A 92 -16.06 30.76 -4.52
N ALA A 93 -16.57 29.54 -4.73
CA ALA A 93 -17.98 29.20 -4.50
C ALA A 93 -18.41 29.29 -3.02
N LEU A 94 -17.53 28.89 -2.08
CA LEU A 94 -17.77 29.04 -0.64
C LEU A 94 -17.74 30.52 -0.18
N MET A 95 -16.87 31.34 -0.76
CA MET A 95 -16.84 32.79 -0.48
C MET A 95 -18.05 33.51 -1.07
N ALA A 96 -18.58 33.06 -2.21
CA ALA A 96 -19.78 33.62 -2.83
C ALA A 96 -21.06 33.37 -2.00
N THR A 97 -21.11 32.28 -1.22
CA THR A 97 -22.28 31.90 -0.40
C THR A 97 -22.23 32.46 1.03
N GLN A 98 -21.08 32.94 1.52
CA GLN A 98 -20.93 33.50 2.87
C GLN A 98 -20.89 35.04 2.95
N LYS A 99 -21.54 35.75 2.02
CA LYS A 99 -21.80 37.20 2.17
C LYS A 99 -22.86 37.48 3.25
N LYS A 100 -22.59 37.12 4.50
CA LYS A 100 -23.01 37.87 5.69
C LYS A 100 -22.24 37.38 6.91
N THR A 101 -21.65 38.36 7.60
CA THR A 101 -21.13 38.31 8.96
C THR A 101 -19.98 37.32 9.24
N THR A 102 -18.74 37.79 9.21
CA THR A 102 -17.99 38.17 10.43
C THR A 102 -16.50 38.37 10.13
N THR A 103 -15.91 39.21 10.96
CA THR A 103 -14.55 39.73 11.06
C THR A 103 -13.43 38.84 10.52
N LYS A 104 -12.64 39.40 9.60
CA LYS A 104 -11.40 38.82 9.06
C LYS A 104 -10.38 38.59 10.19
N LEU A 105 -10.27 37.36 10.68
CA LEU A 105 -9.07 36.90 11.36
C LEU A 105 -8.10 36.38 10.28
N LYS A 106 -6.96 37.06 10.13
CA LYS A 106 -5.91 36.71 9.15
C LYS A 106 -5.20 35.44 9.61
N GLY A 107 -5.82 34.28 9.37
CA GLY A 107 -5.22 32.97 9.56
C GLY A 107 -4.49 32.55 8.30
N THR A 108 -3.16 32.69 8.28
CA THR A 108 -2.29 31.98 7.34
C THR A 108 -2.22 30.51 7.75
N SER A 109 -3.32 29.78 7.61
CA SER A 109 -3.29 28.31 7.66
C SER A 109 -3.14 27.82 6.23
N GLU A 110 -1.91 27.70 5.77
CA GLU A 110 -1.61 26.94 4.56
C GLU A 110 -2.14 25.52 4.78
N ALA A 111 -3.10 25.10 3.95
CA ALA A 111 -3.60 23.74 3.96
C ALA A 111 -2.45 22.83 3.50
N ILE A 112 -1.72 22.26 4.47
CA ILE A 112 -0.74 21.21 4.24
C ILE A 112 -1.52 20.00 3.71
N GLY A 113 -1.48 19.82 2.38
CA GLY A 113 -2.02 18.65 1.73
C GLY A 113 -1.36 17.37 2.26
N ARG A 114 -2.12 16.27 2.25
CA ARG A 114 -1.75 14.96 2.83
C ARG A 114 -0.44 14.36 2.29
N ASP A 115 0.08 14.90 1.19
CA ASP A 115 1.30 14.46 0.51
C ASP A 115 2.56 15.28 0.86
N ALA A 116 2.46 16.37 1.63
CA ALA A 116 3.60 17.23 2.00
C ALA A 116 4.40 16.72 3.23
N ALA A 117 3.98 15.62 3.87
CA ALA A 117 4.56 15.13 5.12
C ALA A 117 5.74 14.16 4.96
N SER A 118 6.66 14.41 4.01
CA SER A 118 7.87 13.58 3.86
C SER A 118 9.13 14.22 4.44
N GLU A 119 9.17 15.52 4.67
CA GLU A 119 10.38 16.19 5.14
C GLU A 119 10.02 17.19 6.25
N ALA A 120 10.49 16.89 7.46
CA ALA A 120 10.46 17.73 8.65
C ALA A 120 9.10 18.05 9.28
N ASN A 121 8.50 17.10 10.02
CA ASN A 121 7.99 17.40 11.36
C ASN A 121 7.61 16.15 12.15
N GLU A 122 7.72 16.25 13.46
CA GLU A 122 7.30 15.25 14.44
C GLU A 122 5.88 14.76 14.15
N LYS A 123 5.66 13.46 14.35
CA LYS A 123 4.33 12.83 14.25
C LYS A 123 3.39 13.43 15.31
N LYS A 124 2.77 14.58 15.01
CA LYS A 124 1.57 15.04 15.70
C LYS A 124 0.44 14.11 15.25
N GLY A 125 0.35 12.95 15.88
CA GLY A 125 -0.76 12.03 15.67
C GLY A 125 -2.06 12.81 15.92
N THR A 126 -3.00 12.73 14.97
CA THR A 126 -4.37 13.21 15.15
C THR A 126 -4.86 12.75 16.52
N SER A 127 -5.27 13.70 17.37
CA SER A 127 -5.69 13.40 18.74
C SER A 127 -6.76 12.30 18.70
N ARG A 128 -6.83 11.48 19.75
CA ARG A 128 -7.82 10.39 19.83
C ARG A 128 -9.24 10.89 19.56
N ALA A 129 -9.56 12.10 20.01
CA ALA A 129 -10.83 12.76 19.75
C ALA A 129 -11.07 13.04 18.26
N MET A 130 -10.08 13.62 17.58
CA MET A 130 -10.18 13.91 16.15
C MET A 130 -10.27 12.61 15.32
N LYS A 131 -9.55 11.56 15.73
CA LYS A 131 -9.64 10.23 15.12
C LYS A 131 -11.03 9.59 15.31
N MET A 132 -11.73 9.85 16.42
CA MET A 132 -13.10 9.37 16.65
C MET A 132 -14.11 10.18 15.83
N MET A 133 -13.92 11.50 15.72
CA MET A 133 -14.78 12.38 14.91
C MET A 133 -14.77 11.96 13.43
N PHE A 134 -13.59 11.71 12.86
CA PHE A 134 -13.48 11.22 11.48
C PHE A 134 -14.08 9.82 11.27
N GLN A 135 -14.07 8.97 12.29
CA GLN A 135 -14.72 7.66 12.21
C GLN A 135 -16.24 7.77 12.28
N MET A 136 -16.77 8.73 13.05
CA MET A 136 -18.21 8.99 13.09
C MET A 136 -18.70 9.58 11.76
N ASP A 137 -17.98 10.57 11.23
CA ASP A 137 -18.31 11.22 9.96
C ASP A 137 -18.30 10.24 8.77
N ALA A 138 -17.35 9.29 8.76
CA ALA A 138 -17.32 8.22 7.77
C ALA A 138 -18.52 7.26 7.90
N LYS A 139 -18.91 6.92 9.13
CA LYS A 139 -20.06 6.05 9.37
C LYS A 139 -21.39 6.73 9.00
N GLU A 140 -21.53 8.00 9.32
CA GLU A 140 -22.71 8.79 8.96
C GLU A 140 -22.85 8.95 7.43
N MET A 141 -21.74 9.09 6.70
CA MET A 141 -21.78 9.07 5.23
C MET A 141 -22.17 7.70 4.67
N GLU A 142 -21.68 6.60 5.27
CA GLU A 142 -22.05 5.24 4.86
C GLU A 142 -23.54 4.97 5.08
N ASP A 143 -24.08 5.40 6.21
CA ASP A 143 -25.51 5.29 6.53
C ASP A 143 -26.36 6.12 5.54
N ARG A 144 -25.94 7.35 5.20
CA ARG A 144 -26.62 8.15 4.16
C ARG A 144 -26.58 7.50 2.79
N LEU A 145 -25.44 6.93 2.39
CA LEU A 145 -25.31 6.24 1.10
C LEU A 145 -26.21 5.01 1.01
N LYS A 146 -26.56 4.43 2.15
CA LYS A 146 -27.45 3.27 2.29
C LYS A 146 -28.93 3.65 2.32
N GLU A 147 -29.24 4.89 2.68
CA GLU A 147 -30.58 5.48 2.62
C GLU A 147 -30.97 5.97 1.22
N ASP A 148 -29.99 6.12 0.32
CA ASP A 148 -30.26 6.51 -1.07
C ASP A 148 -31.15 5.46 -1.77
N PRO A 149 -32.25 5.86 -2.41
CA PRO A 149 -33.20 4.94 -3.04
C PRO A 149 -32.64 4.19 -4.26
N ASN A 150 -31.44 4.56 -4.73
CA ASN A 150 -30.71 3.88 -5.80
C ASN A 150 -29.57 3.00 -5.27
N TYR A 151 -29.45 2.82 -3.96
CA TYR A 151 -28.44 1.96 -3.35
C TYR A 151 -28.78 0.50 -3.59
N VAL A 152 -27.95 -0.17 -4.38
CA VAL A 152 -28.03 -1.62 -4.59
C VAL A 152 -27.13 -2.28 -3.56
N ARG A 153 -27.75 -3.04 -2.65
CA ARG A 153 -27.05 -3.81 -1.63
C ARG A 153 -26.07 -4.76 -2.29
N THR A 154 -24.79 -4.63 -1.93
CA THR A 154 -23.75 -5.48 -2.48
C THR A 154 -23.66 -6.79 -1.70
N LEU A 155 -23.03 -7.80 -2.30
CA LEU A 155 -22.70 -9.05 -1.59
C LEU A 155 -21.83 -8.79 -0.36
N GLU A 156 -21.00 -7.75 -0.39
CA GLU A 156 -20.13 -7.35 0.73
C GLU A 156 -20.98 -6.84 1.91
N ASP A 157 -22.06 -6.10 1.65
CA ASP A 157 -22.98 -5.62 2.69
C ASP A 157 -23.77 -6.74 3.35
N GLU A 158 -24.14 -7.77 2.59
CA GLU A 158 -24.77 -8.97 3.13
C GLU A 158 -23.82 -9.75 4.03
N VAL A 159 -22.57 -9.93 3.60
CA VAL A 159 -21.53 -10.58 4.39
C VAL A 159 -21.25 -9.79 5.67
N GLU A 160 -21.18 -8.46 5.60
CA GLU A 160 -20.92 -7.62 6.78
C GLU A 160 -22.12 -7.62 7.74
N ALA A 161 -23.36 -7.61 7.24
CA ALA A 161 -24.53 -7.77 8.09
C ALA A 161 -24.59 -9.14 8.76
N GLN A 162 -24.18 -10.21 8.07
CA GLN A 162 -24.05 -11.54 8.68
C GLN A 162 -22.99 -11.54 9.79
N ARG A 163 -21.84 -10.89 9.57
CA ARG A 163 -20.79 -10.74 10.60
C ARG A 163 -21.28 -9.99 11.82
N GLN A 164 -21.97 -8.86 11.62
CA GLN A 164 -22.54 -8.06 12.70
C GLN A 164 -23.55 -8.87 13.52
N LYS A 165 -24.47 -9.59 12.87
CA LYS A 165 -25.42 -10.47 13.56
C LYS A 165 -24.71 -11.53 14.40
N MET A 166 -23.73 -12.23 13.82
CA MET A 166 -22.95 -13.24 14.56
C MET A 166 -22.20 -12.61 15.74
N PHE A 167 -21.63 -11.42 15.57
CA PHE A 167 -20.95 -10.69 16.63
C PHE A 167 -21.90 -10.29 17.77
N ASP A 168 -23.09 -9.80 17.44
CA ASP A 168 -24.11 -9.45 18.44
C ASP A 168 -24.61 -10.68 19.19
N ASP A 169 -24.76 -11.82 18.51
CA ASP A 169 -25.14 -13.08 19.14
C ASP A 169 -24.03 -13.62 20.06
N PHE A 170 -22.76 -13.48 19.68
CA PHE A 170 -21.62 -13.77 20.56
C PHE A 170 -21.57 -12.83 21.76
N LYS A 171 -21.86 -11.54 21.56
CA LYS A 171 -21.91 -10.54 22.64
C LYS A 171 -23.04 -10.83 23.63
N LYS A 172 -24.23 -11.17 23.14
CA LYS A 172 -25.39 -11.56 23.96
C LYS A 172 -25.16 -12.86 24.72
N SER A 173 -24.53 -13.85 24.10
CA SER A 173 -24.23 -15.13 24.74
C SER A 173 -23.03 -15.07 25.71
N GLY A 174 -22.30 -13.94 25.74
CA GLY A 174 -21.10 -13.77 26.57
C GLY A 174 -19.91 -14.65 26.16
N LYS A 175 -20.06 -15.45 25.09
CA LYS A 175 -19.03 -16.35 24.58
C LYS A 175 -18.15 -15.59 23.59
N LYS A 176 -16.84 -15.57 23.85
CA LYS A 176 -15.86 -14.95 22.95
C LYS A 176 -15.55 -15.92 21.79
N GLY A 177 -16.45 -15.99 20.81
CA GLY A 177 -16.31 -16.79 19.59
C GLY A 177 -16.78 -18.24 19.71
N THR A 178 -16.57 -19.04 18.66
CA THR A 178 -16.84 -20.48 18.65
C THR A 178 -15.80 -21.22 19.49
N PRO A 179 -16.18 -21.90 20.59
CA PRO A 179 -15.25 -22.70 21.37
C PRO A 179 -14.70 -23.85 20.53
N VAL A 180 -13.38 -24.05 20.56
CA VAL A 180 -12.74 -25.19 19.91
C VAL A 180 -12.90 -26.40 20.82
N THR A 181 -13.93 -27.21 20.58
CA THR A 181 -14.11 -28.51 21.23
C THR A 181 -13.33 -29.59 20.47
N GLU A 182 -13.04 -30.71 21.13
CA GLU A 182 -12.34 -31.85 20.51
C GLU A 182 -13.04 -32.35 19.23
N GLU A 183 -14.37 -32.30 19.23
CA GLU A 183 -15.20 -32.66 18.08
C GLU A 183 -14.99 -31.70 16.90
N THR A 184 -15.00 -30.39 17.15
CA THR A 184 -14.75 -29.38 16.10
C THR A 184 -13.33 -29.49 15.53
N LEU A 185 -12.36 -29.83 16.37
CA LEU A 185 -10.97 -30.06 15.96
C LEU A 185 -10.86 -31.30 15.08
N LYS A 186 -11.52 -32.41 15.43
CA LYS A 186 -11.53 -33.64 14.64
C LYS A 186 -12.15 -33.43 13.27
N ILE A 187 -13.28 -32.72 13.19
CA ILE A 187 -13.94 -32.34 11.93
C ILE A 187 -12.98 -31.49 11.06
N TRP A 188 -12.27 -30.54 11.66
CA TRP A 188 -11.28 -29.74 10.94
C TRP A 188 -10.10 -30.56 10.42
N GLN A 189 -9.58 -31.49 11.23
CA GLN A 189 -8.51 -32.40 10.82
C GLN A 189 -8.93 -33.30 9.66
N ASP A 190 -10.15 -33.85 9.71
CA ASP A 190 -10.70 -34.68 8.64
C ASP A 190 -10.91 -33.87 7.35
N LYS A 191 -11.40 -32.62 7.45
CA LYS A 191 -11.52 -31.70 6.30
C LYS A 191 -10.15 -31.37 5.68
N LYS A 192 -9.13 -31.12 6.53
CA LYS A 192 -7.75 -30.93 6.10
C LYS A 192 -7.17 -32.17 5.41
N ARG A 193 -7.52 -33.37 5.89
CA ARG A 193 -7.10 -34.65 5.30
C ARG A 193 -7.73 -34.84 3.91
N LYS A 194 -9.02 -34.57 3.76
CA LYS A 194 -9.74 -34.65 2.47
C LYS A 194 -9.18 -33.70 1.42
N ARG A 195 -8.96 -32.43 1.76
CA ARG A 195 -8.36 -31.43 0.83
C ARG A 195 -6.91 -31.74 0.42
N ARG A 196 -6.21 -32.62 1.14
CA ARG A 196 -4.87 -33.07 0.75
C ARG A 196 -4.92 -34.28 -0.19
N LEU A 197 -6.06 -34.97 -0.24
CA LEU A 197 -6.29 -36.14 -1.08
C LEU A 197 -6.92 -35.76 -2.43
N GLU A 198 -7.71 -34.68 -2.47
CA GLU A 198 -8.03 -33.93 -3.71
C GLU A 198 -6.80 -33.19 -4.25
#